data_AF-A0A8T7B5X1-F1
#
_entry.id   AF-A0A8T7B5X1-F1
#
_cell.length_a   1.000
_cell.length_b   1.000
_cell.length_c   1.000
_cell.angle_alpha   90.00
_cell.angle_beta   90.00
_cell.angle_gamma   90.00
#
_symmetry.space_group_name_H-M   'P 1'
#
loop_
_entity.id
_entity.type
_entity.pdbx_description
1 polymer ?
#
loop_
_entity_poly.entity_id
_entity_poly.type
_entity_poly.pdbx_seq_one_letter_code
_entity_poly.pdbx_strand_id
1 'polypeptide(L)'
;MRMNLKPMVVVFIFVIAGCAPLATVESASDVSAAKSDLRLFAVEIKVGPNWDNSKAPNQQAFFAEHSSNLNRLREAGHIVMGARYSDIGLIIFSARSAEEVRGLMSNDASMAAGTFKYEVHALNVFYPGLVQSGSGS
;
A
#
# COMPACT_ATOMS: atom_id res chain seq x y z
N MET A 1 2.00 -14.00 -72.96
CA MET A 1 1.01 -13.20 -73.72
C MET A 1 0.45 -12.15 -72.78
N ARG A 2 0.67 -10.86 -73.08
CA ARG A 2 0.34 -9.72 -72.21
C ARG A 2 -1.15 -9.41 -72.31
N MET A 3 -1.84 -9.24 -71.19
CA MET A 3 -3.14 -8.58 -71.14
C MET A 3 -3.17 -7.60 -69.96
N ASN A 4 -3.23 -6.32 -70.31
CA ASN A 4 -3.41 -5.17 -69.43
C ASN A 4 -4.88 -5.08 -69.01
N LEU A 5 -5.14 -4.82 -67.73
CA LEU A 5 -6.42 -4.31 -67.27
C LEU A 5 -6.18 -3.30 -66.13
N LYS A 6 -6.32 -2.00 -66.44
CA LYS A 6 -6.68 -0.95 -65.47
C LYS A 6 -8.21 -0.82 -65.57
N PRO A 7 -8.98 -0.64 -64.48
CA PRO A 7 -8.96 0.55 -63.62
C PRO A 7 -9.18 0.13 -62.14
N MET A 8 -9.36 0.93 -61.10
CA MET A 8 -9.99 2.22 -60.89
C MET A 8 -9.55 2.65 -59.49
N VAL A 9 -8.90 3.81 -59.38
CA VAL A 9 -8.52 4.39 -58.10
C VAL A 9 -9.81 4.87 -57.42
N VAL A 10 -10.26 4.16 -56.39
CA VAL A 10 -11.28 4.67 -55.46
C VAL A 10 -10.54 5.37 -54.33
N VAL A 11 -10.52 6.70 -54.39
CA VAL A 11 -10.01 7.55 -53.32
C VAL A 11 -11.05 7.54 -52.20
N PHE A 12 -10.79 6.73 -51.16
CA PHE A 12 -11.51 6.86 -49.89
C PHE A 12 -10.88 8.02 -49.11
N ILE A 13 -11.57 9.17 -49.14
CA ILE A 13 -11.26 10.29 -48.22
C ILE A 13 -11.81 9.89 -46.85
N PHE A 14 -10.94 9.37 -45.98
CA PHE A 14 -11.22 9.28 -44.55
C PHE A 14 -11.09 10.67 -43.94
N VAL A 15 -12.23 11.30 -43.64
CA VAL A 15 -12.31 12.48 -42.78
C VAL A 15 -11.95 12.02 -41.37
N ILE A 16 -10.71 12.29 -40.96
CA ILE A 16 -10.26 12.18 -39.57
C ILE A 16 -10.92 13.32 -38.77
N ALA A 17 -12.08 13.03 -38.17
CA ALA A 17 -12.63 13.83 -37.08
C ALA A 17 -11.71 13.64 -35.86
N GLY A 18 -10.68 14.48 -35.77
CA GLY A 18 -9.77 14.55 -34.64
C GLY A 18 -10.48 15.08 -33.40
N CYS A 19 -11.05 14.18 -32.61
CA CYS A 19 -11.37 14.44 -31.21
C CYS A 19 -10.15 14.01 -30.39
N ALA A 20 -9.22 14.94 -30.15
CA ALA A 20 -8.13 14.70 -29.23
C ALA A 20 -8.70 14.66 -27.80
N PRO A 21 -8.48 13.60 -27.01
CA PRO A 21 -8.85 13.63 -25.60
C PRO A 21 -8.01 14.70 -24.89
N LEU A 22 -8.69 15.57 -24.16
CA LEU A 22 -8.10 16.49 -23.20
C LEU A 22 -7.36 15.65 -22.15
N ALA A 23 -6.05 15.51 -22.29
CA ALA A 23 -5.22 14.94 -21.24
C ALA A 23 -5.28 15.90 -20.05
N THR A 24 -6.02 15.53 -19.01
CA THR A 24 -5.90 16.15 -17.70
C THR A 24 -4.48 15.88 -17.21
N VAL A 25 -3.63 16.90 -17.25
CA VAL A 25 -2.33 16.88 -16.58
C VAL A 25 -2.64 16.87 -15.09
N GLU A 26 -2.68 15.68 -14.50
CA GLU A 26 -2.77 15.53 -13.04
C GLU A 26 -1.51 16.16 -12.46
N SER A 27 -1.71 17.30 -11.79
CA SER A 27 -0.63 18.17 -11.34
C SER A 27 0.21 17.44 -10.29
N ALA A 28 1.52 17.30 -10.55
CA ALA A 28 2.47 16.67 -9.62
C ALA A 28 2.57 17.39 -8.25
N SER A 29 1.95 18.57 -8.11
CA SER A 29 1.90 19.38 -6.89
C SER A 29 1.05 18.76 -5.78
N ASP A 30 -0.02 18.02 -6.11
CA ASP A 30 -0.92 17.42 -5.10
C ASP A 30 -0.24 16.27 -4.34
N VAL A 31 0.59 15.49 -5.02
CA VAL A 31 1.33 14.37 -4.39
C VAL A 31 2.41 14.87 -3.42
N SER A 32 2.98 16.05 -3.69
CA SER A 32 4.00 16.67 -2.83
C SER A 32 3.39 17.27 -1.57
N ALA A 33 2.23 17.94 -1.68
CA ALA A 33 1.49 18.46 -0.54
C ALA A 33 0.91 17.35 0.35
N ALA A 34 0.47 16.23 -0.22
CA ALA A 34 -0.04 15.09 0.54
C ALA A 34 1.03 14.39 1.43
N LYS A 35 2.32 14.52 1.08
CA LYS A 35 3.42 13.93 1.86
C LYS A 35 3.84 14.78 3.06
N SER A 36 3.56 16.08 3.07
CA SER A 36 3.98 16.99 4.16
C SER A 36 3.15 16.85 5.46
N ASP A 37 2.03 16.13 5.42
CA ASP A 37 1.18 15.83 6.58
C ASP A 37 1.39 14.42 7.17
N LEU A 38 2.35 13.66 6.64
CA LEU A 38 2.62 12.32 7.14
C LEU A 38 3.40 12.35 8.46
N ARG A 39 2.86 11.65 9.44
CA ARG A 39 3.43 11.44 10.78
C ARG A 39 3.78 9.97 10.97
N LEU A 40 4.68 9.73 11.93
CA LEU A 40 5.08 8.38 12.30
C LEU A 40 4.27 7.85 13.48
N PHE A 41 3.92 6.57 13.40
CA PHE A 41 3.20 5.84 14.45
C PHE A 41 3.89 4.51 14.71
N ALA A 42 4.12 4.19 15.97
CA ALA A 42 4.57 2.87 16.38
C ALA A 42 3.35 1.98 16.61
N VAL A 43 3.34 0.82 15.98
CA VAL A 43 2.31 -0.21 16.15
C VAL A 43 2.96 -1.42 16.79
N GLU A 44 2.56 -1.72 18.01
CA GLU A 44 2.93 -2.97 18.67
C GLU A 44 1.92 -4.04 18.30
N ILE A 45 2.41 -5.21 17.92
CA ILE A 45 1.60 -6.39 17.63
C ILE A 45 2.02 -7.49 18.61
N LYS A 46 1.03 -8.05 19.30
CA LYS A 46 1.17 -9.15 20.26
C LYS A 46 0.23 -10.28 19.87
N VAL A 47 0.49 -11.48 20.38
CA VAL A 47 -0.47 -12.58 20.28
C VAL A 47 -1.80 -12.19 20.94
N GLY A 48 -2.89 -12.52 20.26
CA GLY A 48 -4.24 -12.23 20.72
C GLY A 48 -4.82 -13.37 21.58
N PRO A 49 -6.05 -13.21 22.09
CA PRO A 49 -6.71 -14.20 22.93
C PRO A 49 -6.95 -15.55 22.26
N ASN A 50 -7.00 -15.60 20.92
CA ASN A 50 -7.24 -16.82 20.16
C ASN A 50 -5.95 -17.46 19.63
N TRP A 51 -4.78 -16.98 20.06
CA TRP A 51 -3.51 -17.62 19.75
C TRP A 51 -3.40 -19.00 20.41
N ASP A 52 -3.05 -20.00 19.63
CA ASP A 52 -2.92 -21.38 20.09
C ASP A 52 -1.45 -21.76 20.29
N ASN A 53 -0.97 -21.81 21.53
CA ASN A 53 0.42 -22.15 21.85
C ASN A 53 0.83 -23.59 21.47
N SER A 54 -0.12 -24.46 21.14
CA SER A 54 0.17 -25.81 20.64
C SER A 54 0.50 -25.86 19.14
N LYS A 55 0.22 -24.77 18.41
CA LYS A 55 0.42 -24.67 16.96
C LYS A 55 1.63 -23.81 16.61
N ALA A 56 2.31 -24.18 15.53
CA ALA A 56 3.33 -23.31 14.95
C ALA A 56 2.69 -22.01 14.40
N PRO A 57 3.42 -20.88 14.30
CA PRO A 57 2.87 -19.60 13.84
C PRO A 57 2.14 -19.68 12.49
N ASN A 58 2.69 -20.39 11.50
CA ASN A 58 2.08 -20.56 10.18
C ASN A 58 0.82 -21.46 10.17
N GLN A 59 0.50 -22.11 11.29
CA GLN A 59 -0.71 -22.91 11.47
C GLN A 59 -1.79 -22.13 12.24
N GLN A 60 -1.50 -20.91 12.68
CA GLN A 60 -2.47 -20.05 13.35
C GLN A 60 -3.51 -19.56 12.36
N ALA A 61 -4.74 -19.37 12.84
CA ALA A 61 -5.82 -18.86 12.01
C ALA A 61 -5.45 -17.48 11.45
N PHE A 62 -5.61 -17.30 10.14
CA PHE A 62 -5.37 -16.05 9.42
C PHE A 62 -3.91 -15.53 9.41
N PHE A 63 -2.92 -16.38 9.72
CA PHE A 63 -1.51 -15.96 9.74
C PHE A 63 -0.98 -15.59 8.34
N ALA A 64 -1.39 -16.32 7.31
CA ALA A 64 -0.98 -16.05 5.93
C ALA A 64 -1.57 -14.71 5.44
N GLU A 65 -2.83 -14.47 5.77
CA GLU A 65 -3.58 -13.25 5.49
C GLU A 65 -2.96 -12.05 6.21
N HIS A 66 -2.57 -12.20 7.48
CA HIS A 66 -1.82 -11.19 8.22
C HIS A 66 -0.53 -10.80 7.48
N SER A 67 0.27 -11.81 7.11
CA SER A 67 1.54 -11.60 6.40
C SER A 67 1.32 -10.91 5.05
N SER A 68 0.27 -11.29 4.31
CA SER A 68 -0.11 -10.66 3.05
C SER A 68 -0.56 -9.21 3.22
N ASN A 69 -1.35 -8.92 4.26
CA ASN A 69 -1.79 -7.57 4.56
C ASN A 69 -0.61 -6.65 4.90
N LEU A 70 0.31 -7.09 5.76
CA LEU A 70 1.53 -6.32 6.07
C LEU A 70 2.39 -6.10 4.82
N ASN A 71 2.49 -7.10 3.95
CA ASN A 71 3.19 -6.97 2.67
C ASN A 71 2.58 -5.87 1.79
N ARG A 72 1.26 -5.89 1.62
CA ARG A 72 0.52 -4.87 0.87
C ARG A 72 0.71 -3.48 1.46
N LEU A 73 0.67 -3.33 2.78
CA LEU A 73 0.86 -2.05 3.47
C LEU A 73 2.28 -1.51 3.31
N ARG A 74 3.29 -2.40 3.29
CA ARG A 74 4.67 -2.05 2.98
C ARG A 74 4.83 -1.58 1.53
N GLU A 75 4.25 -2.30 0.57
CA GLU A 75 4.29 -1.92 -0.86
C GLU A 75 3.54 -0.61 -1.14
N ALA A 76 2.48 -0.32 -0.39
CA ALA A 76 1.76 0.95 -0.44
C ALA A 76 2.49 2.10 0.27
N GLY A 77 3.65 1.87 0.89
CA GLY A 77 4.43 2.89 1.59
C GLY A 77 3.90 3.30 2.97
N HIS A 78 2.91 2.56 3.51
CA HIS A 78 2.42 2.82 4.86
C HIS A 78 3.37 2.29 5.94
N ILE A 79 4.09 1.20 5.69
CA ILE A 79 5.06 0.63 6.63
C ILE A 79 6.47 1.03 6.21
N VAL A 80 7.15 1.81 7.05
CA VAL A 80 8.51 2.32 6.78
C VAL A 80 9.60 1.54 7.52
N MET A 81 9.23 0.79 8.56
CA MET A 81 10.13 -0.10 9.29
C MET A 81 9.32 -1.21 9.95
N GLY A 82 9.89 -2.43 9.95
CA GLY A 82 9.41 -3.54 10.77
C GLY A 82 10.56 -4.08 11.62
N ALA A 83 10.25 -4.44 12.85
CA ALA A 83 11.18 -5.05 13.79
C ALA A 83 10.45 -6.05 14.68
N ARG A 84 11.22 -6.85 15.40
CA ARG A 84 10.71 -7.71 16.47
C ARG A 84 11.69 -7.66 17.62
N TYR A 85 11.15 -7.51 18.82
CA TYR A 85 11.91 -7.50 20.05
C TYR A 85 11.11 -8.26 21.10
N SER A 86 11.74 -9.20 21.80
CA SER A 86 11.02 -10.16 22.64
C SER A 86 9.91 -10.86 21.81
N ASP A 87 8.72 -10.97 22.39
CA ASP A 87 7.46 -11.46 21.87
C ASP A 87 6.63 -10.38 21.15
N ILE A 88 7.19 -9.19 20.92
CA ILE A 88 6.50 -8.03 20.35
C ILE A 88 6.94 -7.82 18.90
N GLY A 89 5.98 -7.79 17.98
CA GLY A 89 6.17 -7.25 16.64
C GLY A 89 6.04 -5.73 16.68
N LEU A 90 7.03 -5.01 16.16
CA LEU A 90 6.99 -3.55 16.05
C LEU A 90 6.92 -3.17 14.58
N ILE A 91 5.96 -2.32 14.24
CA ILE A 91 5.84 -1.75 12.90
C ILE A 91 5.77 -0.24 13.04
N ILE A 92 6.59 0.47 12.26
CA ILE A 92 6.50 1.91 12.15
C ILE A 92 5.68 2.26 10.91
N PHE A 93 4.55 2.92 11.14
CA PHE A 93 3.65 3.42 10.12
C PHE A 93 3.95 4.88 9.77
N SER A 94 3.78 5.22 8.51
CA SER A 94 3.66 6.57 7.99
C SER A 94 2.20 6.82 7.58
N ALA A 95 1.51 7.71 8.28
CA ALA A 95 0.08 7.99 8.09
C ALA A 95 -0.27 9.43 8.50
N ARG A 96 -1.45 9.93 8.15
CA ARG A 96 -1.94 11.26 8.54
C ARG A 96 -2.42 11.31 9.99
N SER A 97 -2.94 10.21 10.51
CA SER A 97 -3.44 10.10 11.89
C SER A 97 -3.38 8.67 12.44
N ALA A 98 -3.55 8.54 13.76
CA ALA A 98 -3.63 7.22 14.42
C ALA A 98 -4.92 6.48 14.00
N GLU A 99 -5.99 7.20 13.67
CA GLU A 99 -7.26 6.64 13.19
C GLU A 99 -7.09 6.00 11.81
N GLU A 100 -6.29 6.60 10.92
CA GLU A 100 -5.92 5.98 9.64
C GLU A 100 -5.16 4.67 9.87
N VAL A 101 -4.18 4.66 10.77
CA VAL A 101 -3.45 3.42 11.13
C VAL A 101 -4.40 2.35 11.66
N ARG A 102 -5.31 2.70 12.57
CA ARG A 102 -6.32 1.77 13.08
C ARG A 102 -7.23 1.22 11.98
N GLY A 103 -7.65 2.06 11.04
CA GLY A 103 -8.45 1.64 9.88
C GLY A 103 -7.70 0.67 8.96
N LEU A 104 -6.40 0.91 8.74
CA LEU A 104 -5.54 0.01 7.96
C LEU A 104 -5.32 -1.33 8.67
N MET A 105 -5.12 -1.30 9.98
CA MET A 105 -4.90 -2.49 10.82
C MET A 105 -6.20 -3.29 11.07
N SER A 106 -7.36 -2.64 11.14
CA SER A 106 -8.65 -3.32 11.31
C SER A 106 -9.09 -4.13 10.09
N ASN A 107 -8.51 -3.86 8.92
CA ASN A 107 -8.74 -4.66 7.70
C ASN A 107 -7.99 -6.00 7.73
N ASP A 108 -7.17 -6.24 8.76
CA ASP A 108 -6.46 -7.50 8.94
C ASP A 108 -7.38 -8.55 9.57
N ALA A 109 -7.64 -9.62 8.81
CA ALA A 109 -8.49 -10.72 9.27
C ALA A 109 -7.99 -11.37 10.57
N SER A 110 -6.67 -11.39 10.80
CA SER A 110 -6.09 -11.96 12.01
C SER A 110 -6.32 -11.11 13.26
N MET A 111 -6.46 -9.78 13.10
CA MET A 111 -6.80 -8.87 14.18
C MET A 111 -8.28 -9.02 14.54
N ALA A 112 -9.16 -9.07 13.53
CA ALA A 112 -10.58 -9.30 13.72
C ALA A 112 -10.87 -10.67 14.34
N ALA A 113 -10.12 -11.70 13.95
CA ALA A 113 -10.21 -13.05 14.51
C ALA A 113 -9.56 -13.19 15.90
N GLY A 114 -8.87 -12.17 16.41
CA GLY A 114 -8.19 -12.21 17.71
C GLY A 114 -6.98 -13.15 17.75
N THR A 115 -6.45 -13.58 16.61
CA THR A 115 -5.16 -14.29 16.51
C THR A 115 -4.03 -13.36 16.95
N PHE A 116 -4.11 -12.11 16.54
CA PHE A 116 -3.23 -11.03 16.98
C PHE A 116 -4.04 -9.89 17.58
N LYS A 117 -3.35 -9.03 18.34
CA LYS A 117 -3.86 -7.76 18.82
C LYS A 117 -2.80 -6.69 18.61
N TYR A 118 -3.23 -5.43 18.53
CA TYR A 118 -2.32 -4.33 18.31
C TYR A 118 -2.66 -3.09 19.15
N GLU A 119 -1.64 -2.27 19.38
CA GLU A 119 -1.75 -0.94 19.99
C GLU A 119 -1.05 0.08 19.09
N VAL A 120 -1.59 1.30 19.01
CA VAL A 120 -1.07 2.38 18.16
C VAL A 120 -0.61 3.52 19.05
N HIS A 121 0.65 3.94 18.87
CA HIS A 121 1.28 5.02 19.62
C HIS A 121 1.81 6.08 18.65
N ALA A 122 1.63 7.35 18.97
CA ALA A 122 2.31 8.43 18.24
C ALA A 122 3.83 8.29 18.43
N LEU A 123 4.60 8.30 17.35
CA LEU A 123 6.05 8.19 17.40
C LEU A 123 6.70 9.56 17.17
N ASN A 124 7.24 10.14 18.22
CA ASN A 124 8.05 11.35 18.15
C ASN A 124 9.52 10.98 18.01
N VAL A 125 10.09 11.23 16.84
CA VAL A 125 11.47 10.88 16.53
C VAL A 125 12.41 12.00 16.97
N PHE A 126 13.30 11.70 17.91
CA PHE A 126 14.35 12.62 18.36
C PHE A 126 15.70 12.38 17.65
N TYR A 127 15.92 11.17 17.14
CA TYR A 127 17.09 10.79 16.34
C TYR A 127 16.61 9.89 15.19
N PRO A 128 16.63 10.38 13.93
CA PRO A 128 15.94 9.70 12.83
C PRO A 128 16.66 8.43 12.33
N GLY A 129 17.98 8.34 12.48
CA GLY A 129 18.75 7.25 11.89
C GLY A 129 18.42 7.10 10.40
N LEU A 130 17.92 5.91 10.01
CA LEU A 130 17.48 5.61 8.64
C LEU A 130 15.95 5.56 8.47
N VAL A 131 15.17 5.88 9.51
CA VAL A 131 13.71 5.88 9.44
C VAL A 131 13.22 7.24 8.97
N GLN A 132 12.51 7.26 7.84
CA GLN A 132 11.93 8.46 7.27
C GLN A 132 10.41 8.35 7.21
N SER A 133 9.71 9.47 7.41
CA SER A 133 8.29 9.59 7.13
C SER A 133 8.05 9.74 5.63
N GLY A 134 7.07 9.01 5.10
CA GLY A 134 6.77 8.95 3.67
C GLY A 134 7.60 7.92 2.89
N SER A 135 7.13 7.56 1.70
CA SER A 135 7.83 6.65 0.79
C SER A 135 9.05 7.35 0.17
N GLY A 136 10.16 7.40 0.91
CA GLY A 136 11.45 7.85 0.43
C GLY A 136 12.28 6.67 -0.08
N SER A 137 12.17 6.39 -1.38
CA SER A 137 13.25 5.82 -2.20
C SER A 137 13.13 6.43 -3.59
#